data_AF-A0A934IVS5-F1
#
_entry.id   AF-A0A934IVS5-F1
#
_cell.length_a   1.000
_cell.length_b   1.000
_cell.length_c   1.000
_cell.angle_alpha   90.00
_cell.angle_beta   90.00
_cell.angle_gamma   90.00
#
_symmetry.space_group_name_H-M   'P 1'
#
loop_
_entity.id
_entity.type
_entity.pdbx_description
1 polymer ?
#
loop_
_entity_poly.entity_id
_entity_poly.type
_entity_poly.pdbx_seq_one_letter_code
_entity_poly.pdbx_strand_id
1 'polypeptide(L)'
;MTEINPTTSSLSPAQLLTIRKQAEDMEGVFLNMLTKEMFASIKGDENFGGGFGEETWRSMQAEQLANTMAQSGGIGLADDLMGQMIALQEAANASRGLTQSNIVASTGVYGK
;
A
#
# COMPACT_ATOMS: atom_id res chain seq x y z
N MET A 1 -40.56 14.11 -10.59
CA MET A 1 -39.44 13.55 -11.36
C MET A 1 -38.18 14.15 -10.76
N THR A 2 -37.58 13.49 -9.77
CA THR A 2 -36.36 13.97 -9.12
C THR A 2 -35.32 12.88 -9.32
N GLU A 3 -34.36 13.14 -10.22
CA GLU A 3 -33.24 12.23 -10.46
C GLU A 3 -32.38 12.15 -9.20
N ILE A 4 -32.40 10.98 -8.57
CA ILE A 4 -31.42 10.57 -7.57
C ILE A 4 -30.10 10.29 -8.31
N ASN A 5 -29.20 11.27 -8.31
CA ASN A 5 -27.86 11.12 -8.87
C ASN A 5 -27.13 10.01 -8.09
N PRO A 6 -26.78 8.88 -8.70
CA PRO A 6 -26.08 7.82 -8.00
C PRO A 6 -24.65 8.30 -7.74
N THR A 7 -24.35 8.69 -6.51
CA THR A 7 -22.96 8.90 -6.07
C THR A 7 -22.32 7.52 -5.88
N THR A 8 -22.17 6.80 -6.98
CA THR A 8 -21.43 5.52 -7.04
C THR A 8 -19.95 5.86 -7.10
N SER A 9 -19.24 5.58 -6.00
CA SER A 9 -17.79 5.41 -5.88
C SER A 9 -16.91 6.28 -6.79
N SER A 10 -16.30 7.32 -6.20
CA SER A 10 -15.47 8.31 -6.90
C SER A 10 -14.15 7.81 -7.51
N LEU A 11 -13.89 6.49 -7.50
CA LEU A 11 -12.66 5.88 -8.00
C LEU A 11 -12.94 5.04 -9.26
N SER A 12 -12.30 5.42 -10.36
CA SER A 12 -12.32 4.65 -11.60
C SER A 12 -11.56 3.32 -11.47
N PRO A 13 -11.89 2.30 -12.28
CA PRO A 13 -11.16 1.03 -12.27
C PRO A 13 -9.65 1.19 -12.48
N ALA A 14 -9.23 2.16 -13.28
CA ALA A 14 -7.81 2.48 -13.49
C ALA A 14 -7.13 2.99 -12.21
N GLN A 15 -7.82 3.80 -11.40
CA GLN A 15 -7.28 4.27 -10.12
C GLN A 15 -7.14 3.14 -9.11
N LEU A 16 -8.11 2.22 -9.06
CA LEU A 16 -8.02 1.04 -8.19
C LEU A 16 -6.82 0.15 -8.53
N LEU A 17 -6.54 -0.04 -9.83
CA LEU A 17 -5.36 -0.79 -10.27
C LEU A 17 -4.05 -0.10 -9.87
N THR A 18 -3.99 1.23 -9.99
CA THR A 18 -2.82 2.01 -9.54
C THR A 18 -2.61 1.91 -8.04
N ILE A 19 -3.69 2.03 -7.25
CA ILE A 19 -3.62 1.92 -5.78
C ILE A 19 -3.18 0.51 -5.38
N ARG A 20 -3.73 -0.54 -6.01
CA ARG A 20 -3.30 -1.93 -5.77
C ARG A 20 -1.80 -2.09 -6.02
N LYS A 21 -1.32 -1.65 -7.19
CA LYS A 21 0.10 -1.73 -7.52
C LYS A 21 0.98 -1.01 -6.50
N GLN A 22 0.55 0.17 -6.06
CA GLN A 22 1.31 0.94 -5.07
C GLN A 22 1.31 0.28 -3.69
N ALA A 23 0.23 -0.40 -3.31
CA ALA A 23 0.15 -1.17 -2.09
C ALA A 23 1.08 -2.41 -2.15
N GLU A 24 1.12 -3.12 -3.27
CA GLU A 24 2.05 -4.23 -3.53
C GLU A 24 3.51 -3.77 -3.45
N ASP A 25 3.85 -2.64 -4.07
CA ASP A 25 5.21 -2.07 -4.01
C ASP A 25 5.64 -1.74 -2.57
N MET A 26 4.71 -1.21 -1.75
CA MET A 26 4.97 -0.92 -0.33
C MET A 26 5.11 -2.18 0.52
N GLU A 27 4.32 -3.22 0.24
CA GLU A 27 4.48 -4.54 0.88
C GLU A 27 5.87 -5.12 0.56
N GLY A 28 6.36 -4.99 -0.68
CA GLY A 28 7.71 -5.40 -1.06
C GLY A 28 8.80 -4.70 -0.24
N VAL A 29 8.66 -3.39 0.01
CA VAL A 29 9.60 -2.64 0.88
C VAL A 29 9.55 -3.16 2.32
N PHE A 30 8.36 -3.46 2.84
CA PHE A 30 8.20 -4.01 4.17
C PHE A 30 8.81 -5.41 4.31
N LEU A 31 8.55 -6.30 3.36
CA LEU A 31 9.16 -7.64 3.32
C LEU A 31 10.68 -7.57 3.26
N ASN A 32 11.24 -6.61 2.51
CA ASN A 32 12.69 -6.39 2.49
C ASN A 32 13.23 -5.96 3.87
N MET A 33 12.52 -5.07 4.59
CA MET A 33 12.91 -4.69 5.95
C MET A 33 12.83 -5.87 6.93
N LEU A 34 11.75 -6.65 6.88
CA LEU A 34 11.61 -7.86 7.71
C LEU A 34 12.70 -8.89 7.42
N THR A 35 12.98 -9.11 6.14
CA THR A 35 14.01 -10.06 5.69
C THR A 35 15.37 -9.62 6.21
N LYS A 36 15.71 -8.32 6.08
CA LYS A 36 16.95 -7.76 6.65
C LYS A 36 17.04 -7.95 8.16
N GLU A 37 15.96 -7.70 8.90
CA GLU A 37 15.93 -7.89 10.35
C GLU A 37 16.11 -9.36 10.76
N MET A 38 15.44 -10.29 10.05
CA MET A 38 15.64 -11.73 10.25
C MET A 38 17.09 -12.14 10.00
N PHE A 39 17.70 -11.71 8.88
CA PHE A 39 19.10 -12.02 8.59
C PHE A 39 20.07 -11.36 9.58
N ALA A 40 19.78 -10.15 10.06
CA ALA A 40 20.58 -9.49 11.09
C ALA A 40 20.54 -10.25 12.42
N SER A 41 19.35 -10.76 12.81
CA SER A 41 19.18 -11.57 14.02
C SER A 41 19.88 -12.93 13.93
N ILE A 42 19.90 -13.56 12.75
CA ILE A 42 20.60 -14.85 12.53
C ILE A 42 22.12 -14.73 12.65
N LYS A 43 22.71 -13.55 12.38
CA LYS A 43 24.16 -13.31 12.53
C LYS A 43 24.61 -13.07 13.99
N GLY A 44 23.69 -13.11 14.95
CA GLY A 44 23.94 -12.78 16.36
C GLY A 44 24.51 -13.92 17.22
N ASP A 45 24.81 -15.10 16.66
CA ASP A 45 25.32 -16.22 17.45
C ASP A 45 26.65 -16.70 16.88
N GLU A 46 27.76 -16.15 17.41
CA GLU A 46 29.13 -16.65 17.18
C GLU A 46 29.31 -18.13 17.57
N ASN A 47 28.29 -18.77 18.17
CA ASN A 47 28.33 -20.13 18.69
C ASN A 47 27.31 -21.12 18.07
N PHE A 48 26.43 -20.73 17.14
CA PHE A 48 25.55 -21.70 16.46
C PHE A 48 26.24 -22.27 15.22
N GLY A 49 26.88 -23.42 15.44
CA GLY A 49 27.65 -24.17 14.46
C GLY A 49 26.85 -24.68 13.25
N GLY A 50 27.57 -24.76 12.14
CA GLY A 50 27.11 -25.22 10.83
C GLY A 50 27.83 -24.42 9.76
N GLY A 51 28.94 -24.95 9.22
CA GLY A 51 29.87 -24.20 8.37
C GLY A 51 29.23 -23.50 7.15
N PHE A 52 29.98 -22.64 6.46
CA PHE A 52 29.54 -21.78 5.34
C PHE A 52 28.50 -22.39 4.36
N GLY A 53 28.57 -23.69 4.09
CA GLY A 53 27.59 -24.40 3.26
C GLY A 53 26.18 -24.48 3.85
N GLU A 54 26.04 -24.63 5.17
CA GLU A 54 24.73 -24.65 5.85
C GLU A 54 24.11 -23.26 5.89
N GLU A 55 24.90 -22.21 6.18
CA GLU A 55 24.43 -20.82 6.12
C GLU A 55 23.92 -20.46 4.71
N THR A 56 24.67 -20.88 3.68
CA THR A 56 24.27 -20.69 2.27
C THR A 56 22.97 -21.44 1.95
N TRP A 57 22.86 -22.71 2.34
CA TRP A 57 21.66 -23.50 2.09
C TRP A 57 20.43 -22.95 2.83
N ARG A 58 20.59 -22.54 4.10
CA ARG A 58 19.51 -21.89 4.87
C ARG A 58 19.08 -20.57 4.25
N SER A 59 20.03 -19.79 3.73
CA SER A 59 19.72 -18.54 3.02
C SER A 59 18.94 -18.80 1.74
N MET A 60 19.35 -19.78 0.92
CA MET A 60 18.61 -20.16 -0.29
C MET A 60 17.20 -20.69 0.01
N GLN A 61 17.05 -21.49 1.06
CA GLN A 61 15.74 -21.98 1.53
C GLN A 61 14.84 -20.82 2.00
N ALA A 62 15.38 -19.89 2.79
CA ALA A 62 14.66 -18.72 3.24
C ALA A 62 14.23 -17.82 2.07
N GLU A 63 15.11 -17.64 1.08
CA GLU A 63 14.83 -16.87 -0.13
C GLU A 63 13.72 -17.52 -0.97
N GLN A 64 13.75 -18.84 -1.17
CA GLN A 64 12.68 -19.56 -1.87
C GLN A 64 11.34 -19.52 -1.13
N LEU A 65 11.35 -19.62 0.20
CA LEU A 65 10.15 -19.48 1.01
C LEU A 65 9.57 -18.07 0.90
N ALA A 66 10.41 -17.04 1.04
CA ALA A 66 10.00 -15.65 0.89
C ALA A 66 9.46 -15.36 -0.53
N ASN A 67 10.11 -15.89 -1.57
CA ASN A 67 9.65 -15.74 -2.95
C ASN A 67 8.32 -16.46 -3.22
N THR A 68 8.12 -17.64 -2.63
CA THR A 68 6.85 -18.38 -2.73
C THR A 68 5.71 -17.65 -2.02
N MET A 69 5.99 -17.06 -0.85
CA MET A 69 5.03 -16.20 -0.14
C MET A 69 4.69 -14.95 -0.96
N ALA A 70 5.69 -14.27 -1.52
CA ALA A 70 5.48 -13.12 -2.40
C ALA A 70 4.65 -13.46 -3.65
N GLN A 71 4.97 -14.55 -4.35
CA GLN A 71 4.24 -14.98 -5.56
C GLN A 71 2.81 -15.43 -5.30
N SER A 72 2.51 -15.93 -4.09
CA SER A 72 1.15 -16.34 -3.71
C SER A 72 0.25 -15.17 -3.30
N GLY A 73 0.74 -13.92 -3.40
CA GLY A 73 0.00 -12.72 -3.00
C GLY A 73 0.58 -12.01 -1.78
N GLY A 74 1.86 -12.22 -1.45
CA GLY A 74 2.50 -11.59 -0.31
C GLY A 74 2.06 -12.20 1.03
N ILE A 75 2.09 -11.37 2.08
CA ILE A 75 1.53 -11.71 3.39
C ILE A 75 0.11 -11.15 3.56
N GLY A 76 -0.44 -10.51 2.52
CA GLY A 76 -1.76 -9.91 2.50
C GLY A 76 -1.80 -8.47 3.02
N LEU A 77 -0.64 -7.83 3.25
CA LEU A 77 -0.62 -6.44 3.73
C LEU A 77 -1.04 -5.44 2.64
N ALA A 78 -0.89 -5.80 1.37
CA ALA A 78 -1.30 -4.95 0.26
C ALA A 78 -2.81 -4.65 0.29
N ASP A 79 -3.65 -5.60 0.71
CA ASP A 79 -5.10 -5.42 0.77
C ASP A 79 -5.50 -4.43 1.88
N ASP A 80 -4.90 -4.57 3.08
CA ASP A 80 -5.11 -3.65 4.21
C ASP A 80 -4.58 -2.24 3.90
N LEU A 81 -3.45 -2.16 3.19
CA LEU A 81 -2.85 -0.89 2.79
C LEU A 81 -3.66 -0.19 1.69
N MET A 82 -4.18 -0.95 0.74
CA MET A 82 -5.10 -0.45 -0.30
C MET A 82 -6.34 0.20 0.34
N GLY A 83 -6.95 -0.45 1.35
CA GLY A 83 -8.10 0.11 2.06
C GLY A 83 -7.80 1.47 2.71
N GLN A 84 -6.62 1.60 3.33
CA GLN A 84 -6.16 2.86 3.94
C GLN A 84 -5.87 3.94 2.88
N MET A 85 -5.24 3.58 1.75
CA MET A 85 -4.99 4.51 0.65
C MET A 85 -6.28 5.02 0.02
N ILE A 86 -7.29 4.15 -0.15
CA ILE A 86 -8.62 4.53 -0.63
C ILE A 86 -9.26 5.52 0.34
N ALA A 87 -9.29 5.21 1.65
CA ALA A 87 -9.85 6.10 2.66
C ALA A 87 -9.17 7.48 2.68
N LEU A 88 -7.84 7.51 2.54
CA LEU A 88 -7.08 8.77 2.45
C LEU A 88 -7.43 9.56 1.19
N GLN A 89 -7.56 8.89 0.05
CA GLN A 89 -7.94 9.52 -1.22
C GLN A 89 -9.36 10.07 -1.18
N GLU A 90 -10.29 9.37 -0.53
CA GLU A 90 -11.65 9.84 -0.32
C GLU A 90 -11.70 11.06 0.61
N ALA A 91 -10.93 11.06 1.71
CA ALA A 91 -10.79 12.22 2.60
C ALA A 91 -10.17 13.44 1.89
N ALA A 92 -9.17 13.21 1.03
CA ALA A 92 -8.54 14.24 0.20
C ALA A 92 -9.48 14.79 -0.89
N ASN A 93 -10.35 13.95 -1.45
CA ASN A 93 -11.36 14.37 -2.43
C ASN A 93 -12.52 15.13 -1.77
N ALA A 94 -12.97 14.69 -0.59
CA ALA A 94 -14.01 15.38 0.18
C ALA A 94 -13.59 16.82 0.54
N SER A 95 -12.34 17.01 0.97
CA SER A 95 -11.75 18.32 1.26
C SER A 95 -11.59 19.21 0.01
N ARG A 96 -11.33 18.63 -1.16
CA ARG A 96 -11.35 19.35 -2.45
C ARG A 96 -12.76 19.82 -2.83
N GLY A 97 -13.79 18.98 -2.62
CA GLY A 97 -15.18 19.35 -2.88
C GLY A 97 -15.66 20.55 -2.05
N LEU A 98 -15.25 20.61 -0.78
CA LEU A 98 -15.55 21.72 0.14
C LEU A 98 -14.95 23.06 -0.29
N THR A 99 -13.79 23.05 -0.96
CA THR A 99 -13.13 24.27 -1.45
C THR A 99 -13.82 24.84 -2.70
N GLN A 100 -14.35 23.97 -3.58
CA GLN A 100 -14.98 24.40 -4.84
C GLN A 100 -16.33 25.11 -4.61
N SER A 101 -17.11 24.67 -3.62
CA SER A 101 -18.45 25.23 -3.32
C SER A 101 -18.41 26.68 -2.84
N ASN A 102 -17.37 27.11 -2.13
CA ASN A 102 -17.29 28.45 -1.55
C ASN A 102 -16.73 29.52 -2.51
N ILE A 103 -16.04 29.14 -3.59
CA ILE A 103 -15.44 30.10 -4.53
C ILE A 103 -16.47 30.64 -5.53
N VAL A 104 -17.49 29.85 -5.89
CA VAL A 104 -18.52 30.28 -6.86
C VAL A 104 -19.61 31.20 -6.27
N ALA A 105 -19.76 31.21 -4.94
CA ALA A 105 -20.76 32.01 -4.25
C ALA A 105 -20.31 33.46 -3.96
N SER A 106 -19.00 33.77 -4.07
CA SER A 106 -18.43 35.06 -3.66
C SER A 106 -18.24 36.07 -4.80
N THR A 107 -18.39 35.69 -6.08
CA THR A 107 -18.04 36.57 -7.22
C THR A 107 -19.25 37.28 -7.85
N GLY A 108 -20.45 37.14 -7.26
CA GLY A 108 -21.71 37.60 -7.87
C GLY A 108 -22.28 38.94 -7.39
N VAL A 109 -21.62 39.72 -6.53
CA VAL A 109 -22.24 40.96 -5.99
C VAL A 109 -21.24 42.10 -5.83
N TYR A 110 -20.92 42.80 -6.92
CA TYR A 110 -20.72 44.26 -6.92
C TYR A 110 -21.15 44.84 -8.27
N GLY A 111 -22.46 44.73 -8.54
CA GLY A 111 -23.15 45.62 -9.47
C GLY A 111 -23.78 46.77 -8.69
N LYS A 112 -23.18 47.95 -8.83
CA LYS A 112 -23.75 49.30 -9.00
C LYS A 112 -22.59 50.29 -9.15
#